data_AF-A0A6M7TUK0-F1
#
_entry.id   AF-A0A6M7TUK0-F1
#
_cell.length_a   1.000
_cell.length_b   1.000
_cell.length_c   1.000
_cell.angle_alpha   90.00
_cell.angle_beta   90.00
_cell.angle_gamma   90.00
#
_symmetry.space_group_name_H-M   'P 1'
#
loop_
_entity.id
_entity.type
_entity.pdbx_description
1 polymer ?
#
loop_
_entity_poly.entity_id
_entity_poly.type
_entity_poly.pdbx_seq_one_letter_code
_entity_poly.pdbx_strand_id
1 'polypeptide(L)'
;MARSLLASVCGLALLLVPTMGGFAQTQTPAAQQTPAAAQKPADPGSSSTSDAAPADNDSQAPIPFEGGQLTITQPEQDGEKVLAYDGKQLASNYDVFFDKIVKIGDVNVALVDVGDGGNQCGPVKVIVWKPEGGEIQTTTVEQDECGAPPAAISDSAIYFVPYLLPGDEKPALQWSPTSGLTTSGNLIYMPEPGTDWKDIDPSKYDNIIDAFHNEAVYKEAEKLLGKDMPDMATSLLVGGGTEKTASGVFYASGCVPHDCGGNDGFMAVDPAKHKLYFARRGDKPEPDAWPPTATWPADVKEALDKALGSPN
;
A
#
# COMPACT_ATOMS: atom_id res chain seq x y z
N MET A 1 28.17 -69.02 -2.48
CA MET A 1 28.93 -68.91 -3.75
C MET A 1 27.93 -68.85 -4.89
N ALA A 2 28.30 -68.14 -5.96
CA ALA A 2 27.55 -67.87 -7.21
C ALA A 2 26.81 -66.51 -7.25
N ARG A 3 27.35 -65.68 -8.15
CA ARG A 3 26.94 -64.34 -8.58
C ARG A 3 25.69 -64.42 -9.46
N SER A 4 24.95 -63.32 -9.55
CA SER A 4 24.40 -62.83 -10.83
C SER A 4 24.08 -61.34 -10.73
N LEU A 5 24.82 -60.57 -11.53
CA LEU A 5 24.53 -59.19 -11.91
C LEU A 5 23.57 -59.24 -13.09
N LEU A 6 22.45 -58.51 -13.02
CA LEU A 6 21.66 -58.16 -14.19
C LEU A 6 21.43 -56.64 -14.18
N ALA A 7 21.96 -56.02 -15.23
CA ALA A 7 21.70 -54.64 -15.60
C ALA A 7 20.22 -54.48 -15.98
N SER A 8 19.63 -53.35 -15.60
CA SER A 8 18.44 -52.84 -16.26
C SER A 8 18.55 -51.33 -16.37
N VAL A 9 18.67 -50.87 -17.61
CA VAL A 9 18.62 -49.48 -18.03
C VAL A 9 17.15 -49.16 -18.27
N CYS A 10 16.56 -48.31 -17.43
CA CYS A 10 15.25 -47.71 -17.71
C CYS A 10 15.45 -46.28 -18.18
N GLY A 11 15.15 -46.06 -19.47
CA GLY A 11 15.05 -44.73 -20.07
C GLY A 11 13.86 -43.96 -19.51
N LEU A 12 14.09 -42.73 -19.07
CA LEU A 12 13.05 -41.78 -18.69
C LEU A 12 12.54 -41.09 -19.95
N ALA A 13 11.30 -41.35 -20.33
CA ALA A 13 10.58 -40.58 -21.34
C ALA A 13 10.03 -39.30 -20.69
N LEU A 14 10.54 -38.14 -21.13
CA LEU A 14 10.01 -36.82 -20.81
C LEU A 14 8.69 -36.61 -21.58
N LEU A 15 7.57 -36.61 -20.87
CA LEU A 15 6.30 -36.10 -21.37
C LEU A 15 6.14 -34.65 -20.88
N LEU A 16 6.32 -33.71 -21.82
CA LEU A 16 6.01 -32.29 -21.66
C LEU A 16 4.48 -32.11 -21.67
N VAL A 17 3.93 -31.58 -20.59
CA VAL A 17 2.56 -31.02 -20.54
C VAL A 17 2.69 -29.51 -20.43
N PRO A 18 2.08 -28.70 -21.32
CA PRO A 18 1.99 -27.26 -21.12
C PRO A 18 0.83 -26.94 -20.17
N THR A 19 1.14 -26.43 -18.98
CA THR A 19 0.15 -25.80 -18.09
C THR A 19 -0.04 -24.35 -18.51
N MET A 20 -1.22 -24.05 -19.07
CA MET A 20 -1.74 -22.69 -19.13
C MET A 20 -2.07 -22.22 -17.71
N GLY A 21 -1.62 -21.03 -17.37
CA GLY A 21 -2.01 -20.28 -16.18
C GLY A 21 -1.95 -18.79 -16.51
N GLY A 22 -2.86 -18.33 -17.37
CA GLY A 22 -3.04 -16.91 -17.65
C GLY A 22 -3.82 -16.28 -16.50
N PHE A 23 -3.16 -15.45 -15.70
CA PHE A 23 -3.83 -14.56 -14.75
C PHE A 23 -4.66 -13.54 -15.55
N ALA A 24 -5.97 -13.59 -15.36
CA ALA A 24 -6.90 -12.60 -15.90
C ALA A 24 -6.72 -11.29 -15.12
N GLN A 25 -6.07 -10.29 -15.74
CA GLN A 25 -6.16 -8.91 -15.31
C GLN A 25 -7.54 -8.37 -15.73
N THR A 26 -8.37 -8.01 -14.76
CA THR A 26 -9.56 -7.17 -14.99
C THR A 26 -9.10 -5.76 -15.33
N GLN A 27 -9.02 -5.47 -16.64
CA GLN A 27 -8.89 -4.11 -17.15
C GLN A 27 -10.25 -3.41 -17.10
N THR A 28 -10.32 -2.29 -16.40
CA THR A 28 -11.40 -1.31 -16.51
C THR A 28 -11.42 -0.75 -17.94
N PRO A 29 -12.55 -0.79 -18.68
CA PRO A 29 -12.58 -0.27 -20.04
C PRO A 29 -12.48 1.26 -20.04
N ALA A 30 -11.45 1.78 -20.71
CA ALA A 30 -11.33 3.20 -21.04
C ALA A 30 -12.51 3.62 -21.93
N ALA A 31 -13.23 4.67 -21.53
CA ALA A 31 -14.29 5.27 -22.32
C ALA A 31 -13.73 5.78 -23.66
N GLN A 32 -14.30 5.29 -24.77
CA GLN A 32 -13.99 5.73 -26.12
C GLN A 32 -14.43 7.20 -26.32
N GLN A 33 -13.47 8.11 -26.42
CA GLN A 33 -13.72 9.46 -26.90
C GLN A 33 -14.02 9.42 -28.41
N THR A 34 -15.23 9.84 -28.78
CA THR A 34 -15.63 10.03 -30.18
C THR A 34 -15.10 11.39 -30.67
N PRO A 35 -14.55 11.51 -31.89
CA PRO A 35 -14.01 12.78 -32.38
C PRO A 35 -15.14 13.78 -32.69
N ALA A 36 -15.06 14.98 -32.10
CA ALA A 36 -15.95 16.09 -32.45
C ALA A 36 -15.60 16.66 -33.84
N ALA A 37 -16.60 16.74 -34.71
CA ALA A 37 -16.54 17.44 -35.99
C ALA A 37 -16.52 18.98 -35.79
N ALA A 38 -15.86 19.67 -36.70
CA ALA A 38 -15.54 21.09 -36.63
C ALA A 38 -16.62 22.06 -37.16
N GLN A 39 -16.46 23.34 -36.76
CA GLN A 39 -16.96 24.63 -37.32
C GLN A 39 -18.30 25.16 -36.71
N LYS A 40 -18.51 26.46 -36.39
CA LYS A 40 -17.88 27.78 -36.69
C LYS A 40 -18.40 28.85 -35.65
N PRO A 41 -18.11 30.17 -35.71
CA PRO A 41 -17.74 31.01 -34.57
C PRO A 41 -18.87 31.87 -33.97
N ALA A 42 -18.55 32.48 -32.82
CA ALA A 42 -19.37 33.27 -31.92
C ALA A 42 -20.10 34.50 -32.50
N ASP A 43 -21.24 34.83 -31.88
CA ASP A 43 -21.89 36.15 -31.88
C ASP A 43 -22.29 36.47 -30.42
N PRO A 44 -22.04 37.68 -29.87
CA PRO A 44 -22.24 37.97 -28.45
C PRO A 44 -23.59 38.66 -28.20
N GLY A 45 -24.45 38.09 -27.35
CA GLY A 45 -25.70 38.77 -26.98
C GLY A 45 -26.56 38.07 -25.94
N SER A 46 -26.51 38.62 -24.71
CA SER A 46 -27.61 38.76 -23.75
C SER A 46 -28.21 37.53 -23.02
N SER A 47 -27.93 37.54 -21.71
CA SER A 47 -28.86 37.33 -20.58
C SER A 47 -29.63 36.02 -20.40
N SER A 48 -29.31 35.40 -19.25
CA SER A 48 -30.19 34.67 -18.32
C SER A 48 -30.90 33.44 -18.85
N THR A 49 -30.41 32.27 -18.44
CA THR A 49 -31.23 31.21 -17.83
C THR A 49 -30.32 30.27 -17.05
N SER A 50 -30.88 29.76 -15.98
CA SER A 50 -30.27 28.91 -14.96
C SER A 50 -29.75 27.61 -15.55
N ASP A 51 -28.44 27.42 -15.57
CA ASP A 51 -27.82 26.10 -15.71
C ASP A 51 -27.02 25.83 -14.43
N ALA A 52 -27.75 25.50 -13.37
CA ALA A 52 -27.14 24.66 -12.34
C ALA A 52 -26.97 23.29 -12.98
N ALA A 53 -25.71 22.93 -13.28
CA ALA A 53 -25.37 21.55 -13.60
C ALA A 53 -25.93 20.66 -12.48
N PRO A 54 -26.53 19.49 -12.79
CA PRO A 54 -26.93 18.58 -11.75
C PRO A 54 -25.69 18.22 -10.93
N ALA A 55 -25.78 18.42 -9.61
CA ALA A 55 -24.82 17.81 -8.70
C ALA A 55 -24.91 16.30 -8.93
N ASP A 56 -23.83 15.71 -9.45
CA ASP A 56 -23.65 14.26 -9.44
C ASP A 56 -23.62 13.85 -7.98
N ASN A 57 -24.80 13.49 -7.47
CA ASN A 57 -24.96 12.96 -6.14
C ASN A 57 -24.48 11.51 -6.23
N ASP A 58 -23.19 11.28 -5.96
CA ASP A 58 -22.48 9.99 -5.87
C ASP A 58 -23.08 9.11 -4.76
N SER A 59 -24.39 8.91 -4.82
CA SER A 59 -25.19 8.20 -3.84
C SER A 59 -25.30 6.76 -4.29
N GLN A 60 -24.56 5.90 -3.59
CA GLN A 60 -24.73 4.46 -3.71
C GLN A 60 -26.14 4.08 -3.24
N ALA A 61 -26.82 3.19 -3.99
CA ALA A 61 -28.12 2.68 -3.58
C ALA A 61 -28.03 2.00 -2.19
N PRO A 62 -29.09 2.08 -1.36
CA PRO A 62 -29.10 1.41 -0.06
C PRO A 62 -28.79 -0.09 -0.18
N ILE A 63 -27.97 -0.59 0.74
CA ILE A 63 -27.53 -1.99 0.77
C ILE A 63 -28.35 -2.74 1.83
N PRO A 64 -29.18 -3.72 1.47
CA PRO A 64 -29.92 -4.51 2.45
C PRO A 64 -28.95 -5.26 3.39
N PHE A 65 -29.16 -5.13 4.70
CA PHE A 65 -28.33 -5.79 5.71
C PHE A 65 -29.15 -6.05 6.98
N GLU A 66 -29.12 -7.29 7.50
CA GLU A 66 -29.66 -7.63 8.83
C GLU A 66 -31.09 -7.13 9.16
N GLY A 67 -31.96 -7.11 8.14
CA GLY A 67 -33.37 -6.70 8.23
C GLY A 67 -33.62 -5.19 8.07
N GLY A 68 -32.57 -4.40 7.87
CA GLY A 68 -32.61 -2.99 7.52
C GLY A 68 -31.72 -2.68 6.32
N GLN A 69 -31.16 -1.47 6.27
CA GLN A 69 -30.29 -1.03 5.18
C GLN A 69 -29.10 -0.21 5.65
N LEU A 70 -27.95 -0.46 5.03
CA LEU A 70 -26.79 0.44 5.07
C LEU A 70 -26.92 1.48 3.97
N THR A 71 -26.57 2.73 4.28
CA THR A 71 -26.56 3.85 3.34
C THR A 71 -25.27 4.62 3.45
N ILE A 72 -24.75 5.08 2.31
CA ILE A 72 -23.63 6.01 2.23
C ILE A 72 -24.16 7.28 1.57
N THR A 73 -24.09 8.39 2.29
CA THR A 73 -24.61 9.69 1.82
C THR A 73 -23.59 10.78 2.06
N GLN A 74 -23.53 11.77 1.19
CA GLN A 74 -22.74 12.99 1.39
C GLN A 74 -23.72 14.16 1.60
N PRO A 75 -23.98 14.59 2.85
CA PRO A 75 -25.01 15.60 3.14
C PRO A 75 -24.69 16.99 2.56
N GLU A 76 -23.40 17.29 2.41
CA GLU A 76 -22.89 18.55 1.87
C GLU A 76 -22.02 18.25 0.64
N GLN A 77 -22.05 19.11 -0.38
CA GLN A 77 -21.44 18.86 -1.70
C GLN A 77 -19.94 18.51 -1.63
N ASP A 78 -19.21 19.07 -0.66
CA ASP A 78 -17.79 18.80 -0.42
C ASP A 78 -17.54 18.33 1.02
N GLY A 79 -18.58 17.83 1.70
CA GLY A 79 -18.52 17.37 3.09
C GLY A 79 -18.14 15.90 3.21
N GLU A 80 -18.06 15.43 4.45
CA GLU A 80 -17.83 14.02 4.75
C GLU A 80 -18.97 13.14 4.19
N LYS A 81 -18.60 11.96 3.69
CA LYS A 81 -19.53 10.87 3.46
C LYS A 81 -19.84 10.20 4.78
N VAL A 82 -21.09 9.79 4.95
CA VAL A 82 -21.62 9.20 6.18
C VAL A 82 -22.14 7.80 5.88
N LEU A 83 -21.58 6.80 6.56
CA LEU A 83 -22.14 5.46 6.65
C LEU A 83 -23.21 5.44 7.75
N ALA A 84 -24.41 4.97 7.43
CA ALA A 84 -25.49 4.81 8.39
C ALA A 84 -26.23 3.48 8.23
N TYR A 85 -26.84 2.99 9.31
CA TYR A 85 -27.78 1.86 9.31
C TYR A 85 -29.16 2.37 9.75
N ASP A 86 -30.16 2.25 8.89
CA ASP A 86 -31.53 2.78 9.12
C ASP A 86 -31.54 4.23 9.65
N GLY A 87 -30.62 5.07 9.15
CA GLY A 87 -30.46 6.46 9.53
C GLY A 87 -29.59 6.72 10.78
N LYS A 88 -29.16 5.69 11.50
CA LYS A 88 -28.17 5.82 12.59
C LYS A 88 -26.76 5.83 12.01
N GLN A 89 -26.05 6.94 12.16
CA GLN A 89 -24.65 7.05 11.73
C GLN A 89 -23.76 6.02 12.44
N LEU A 90 -22.91 5.38 11.65
CA LEU A 90 -21.97 4.35 12.05
C LEU A 90 -20.51 4.82 11.93
N ALA A 91 -20.19 5.53 10.84
CA ALA A 91 -18.88 6.11 10.58
C ALA A 91 -19.03 7.29 9.59
N SER A 92 -18.05 8.19 9.56
CA SER A 92 -17.94 9.22 8.53
C SER A 92 -16.48 9.53 8.24
N ASN A 93 -16.19 9.86 6.98
CA ASN A 93 -14.93 10.44 6.54
C ASN A 93 -15.09 11.00 5.11
N TYR A 94 -14.06 11.63 4.54
CA TYR A 94 -14.06 12.14 3.18
C TYR A 94 -14.42 11.06 2.14
N ASP A 95 -13.82 9.88 2.27
CA ASP A 95 -14.12 8.71 1.47
C ASP A 95 -14.74 7.59 2.30
N VAL A 96 -15.86 7.06 1.80
CA VAL A 96 -16.58 5.93 2.38
C VAL A 96 -17.08 5.06 1.24
N PHE A 97 -16.65 3.79 1.20
CA PHE A 97 -17.01 2.85 0.15
C PHE A 97 -17.42 1.50 0.74
N PHE A 98 -18.56 0.97 0.32
CA PHE A 98 -18.93 -0.40 0.66
C PHE A 98 -18.06 -1.39 -0.12
N ASP A 99 -17.42 -2.32 0.59
CA ASP A 99 -16.62 -3.40 -0.03
C ASP A 99 -17.51 -4.62 -0.31
N LYS A 100 -17.97 -5.29 0.75
CA LYS A 100 -18.77 -6.53 0.63
C LYS A 100 -19.45 -6.92 1.92
N ILE A 101 -20.40 -7.84 1.81
CA ILE A 101 -20.90 -8.62 2.94
C ILE A 101 -20.29 -10.02 2.89
N VAL A 102 -19.83 -10.50 4.04
CA VAL A 102 -19.29 -11.84 4.25
C VAL A 102 -20.02 -12.53 5.40
N LYS A 103 -19.90 -13.85 5.49
CA LYS A 103 -20.48 -14.65 6.57
C LYS A 103 -19.37 -15.22 7.44
N ILE A 104 -19.41 -14.95 8.75
CA ILE A 104 -18.46 -15.45 9.75
C ILE A 104 -19.25 -16.23 10.80
N GLY A 105 -19.06 -17.55 10.84
CA GLY A 105 -19.98 -18.45 11.53
C GLY A 105 -21.39 -18.28 10.96
N ASP A 106 -22.37 -17.94 11.80
CA ASP A 106 -23.74 -17.64 11.39
C ASP A 106 -24.07 -16.14 11.29
N VAL A 107 -23.08 -15.28 11.44
CA VAL A 107 -23.26 -13.82 11.45
C VAL A 107 -22.88 -13.23 10.10
N ASN A 108 -23.77 -12.42 9.51
CA ASN A 108 -23.41 -11.61 8.35
C ASN A 108 -22.66 -10.35 8.82
N VAL A 109 -21.64 -9.98 8.05
CA VAL A 109 -20.72 -8.92 8.38
C VAL A 109 -20.50 -8.06 7.15
N ALA A 110 -20.84 -6.78 7.21
CA ALA A 110 -20.51 -5.83 6.17
C ALA A 110 -19.13 -5.21 6.44
N LEU A 111 -18.31 -5.13 5.39
CA LEU A 111 -17.03 -4.46 5.38
C LEU A 111 -17.16 -3.17 4.57
N VAL A 112 -16.71 -2.08 5.15
CA VAL A 112 -16.76 -0.74 4.56
C VAL A 112 -15.39 -0.10 4.70
N ASP A 113 -14.89 0.49 3.63
CA ASP A 113 -13.68 1.29 3.61
C ASP A 113 -14.03 2.73 4.00
N VAL A 114 -13.30 3.30 4.97
CA VAL A 114 -13.50 4.66 5.48
C VAL A 114 -12.14 5.34 5.60
N GLY A 115 -11.95 6.52 5.00
CA GLY A 115 -10.66 7.21 5.06
C GLY A 115 -10.68 8.64 4.56
N ASP A 116 -9.56 9.34 4.73
CA ASP A 116 -9.41 10.76 4.38
C ASP A 116 -9.32 10.99 2.86
N GLY A 117 -9.22 9.91 2.09
CA GLY A 117 -9.02 9.94 0.65
C GLY A 117 -7.58 10.26 0.25
N GLY A 118 -7.36 10.42 -1.06
CA GLY A 118 -6.03 10.64 -1.63
C GLY A 118 -5.31 9.35 -2.01
N ASN A 119 -4.05 9.48 -2.43
CA ASN A 119 -3.24 8.39 -2.98
C ASN A 119 -2.10 7.92 -2.04
N GLN A 120 -1.96 8.55 -0.87
CA GLN A 120 -0.83 8.33 0.03
C GLN A 120 -1.11 7.24 1.06
N CYS A 121 -2.36 7.17 1.53
CA CYS A 121 -2.83 6.18 2.49
C CYS A 121 -4.15 5.60 2.04
N GLY A 122 -4.31 4.30 2.26
CA GLY A 122 -5.58 3.64 1.98
C GLY A 122 -6.60 3.87 3.11
N PRO A 123 -7.88 3.60 2.84
CA PRO A 123 -8.93 3.72 3.84
C PRO A 123 -8.92 2.55 4.83
N VAL A 124 -9.21 2.84 6.10
CA VAL A 124 -9.35 1.82 7.15
C VAL A 124 -10.61 0.99 6.96
N LYS A 125 -10.59 -0.26 7.45
CA LYS A 125 -11.76 -1.13 7.39
C LYS A 125 -12.66 -0.92 8.59
N VAL A 126 -13.92 -0.57 8.35
CA VAL A 126 -15.01 -0.63 9.33
C VAL A 126 -15.77 -1.94 9.16
N ILE A 127 -15.88 -2.68 10.26
CA ILE A 127 -16.65 -3.92 10.36
C ILE A 127 -18.00 -3.60 10.95
N VAL A 128 -19.08 -3.98 10.27
CA VAL A 128 -20.46 -3.80 10.73
C VAL A 128 -21.14 -5.16 10.84
N TRP A 129 -21.75 -5.45 11.99
CA TRP A 129 -22.47 -6.71 12.22
C TRP A 129 -23.62 -6.53 13.18
N LYS A 130 -24.56 -7.48 13.23
CA LYS A 130 -25.64 -7.50 14.20
C LYS A 130 -25.61 -8.82 14.97
N PRO A 131 -25.32 -8.81 16.28
CA PRO A 131 -25.48 -9.99 17.13
C PRO A 131 -26.93 -10.49 17.10
N GLU A 132 -27.14 -11.79 17.29
CA GLU A 132 -28.49 -12.36 17.36
C GLU A 132 -29.32 -11.68 18.46
N GLY A 133 -30.48 -11.13 18.10
CA GLY A 133 -31.35 -10.38 19.01
C GLY A 133 -30.78 -9.02 19.48
N GLY A 134 -29.64 -8.59 18.96
CA GLY A 134 -28.95 -7.35 19.33
C GLY A 134 -29.15 -6.19 18.36
N GLU A 135 -28.56 -5.05 18.71
CA GLU A 135 -28.46 -3.88 17.83
C GLU A 135 -27.26 -4.00 16.89
N ILE A 136 -27.30 -3.25 15.79
CA ILE A 136 -26.15 -3.09 14.89
C ILE A 136 -24.91 -2.62 15.68
N GLN A 137 -23.78 -3.26 15.45
CA GLN A 137 -22.49 -3.00 16.07
C GLN A 137 -21.47 -2.64 14.99
N THR A 138 -20.47 -1.88 15.39
CA THR A 138 -19.38 -1.44 14.51
C THR A 138 -18.04 -1.47 15.22
N THR A 139 -16.98 -1.74 14.49
CA THR A 139 -15.61 -1.51 14.96
C THR A 139 -14.72 -1.12 13.80
N THR A 140 -13.73 -0.28 14.07
CA THR A 140 -12.73 0.16 13.08
C THR A 140 -11.46 -0.67 13.26
N VAL A 141 -10.91 -1.13 12.16
CA VAL A 141 -9.60 -1.78 12.10
C VAL A 141 -8.59 -0.76 11.64
N GLU A 142 -7.96 -0.12 12.62
CA GLU A 142 -6.92 0.86 12.38
C GLU A 142 -5.54 0.23 12.61
N GLN A 143 -4.66 0.40 11.63
CA GLN A 143 -3.25 0.03 11.72
C GLN A 143 -2.43 1.20 11.17
N ASP A 144 -1.79 1.93 12.07
CA ASP A 144 -0.71 2.91 11.81
C ASP A 144 -1.06 4.12 10.94
N GLU A 145 -2.24 4.72 11.13
CA GLU A 145 -2.69 6.00 10.52
C GLU A 145 -2.80 5.99 8.97
N CYS A 146 -2.23 5.00 8.30
CA CYS A 146 -2.22 4.80 6.85
C CYS A 146 -2.97 3.51 6.44
N GLY A 147 -3.98 3.16 7.25
CA GLY A 147 -4.52 1.81 7.33
C GLY A 147 -5.19 1.34 6.06
N ALA A 148 -4.69 0.25 5.47
CA ALA A 148 -5.43 -0.54 4.50
C ALA A 148 -5.01 -2.03 4.47
N PRO A 149 -4.79 -2.70 5.63
CA PRO A 149 -4.44 -4.11 5.59
C PRO A 149 -5.56 -4.89 4.88
N PRO A 150 -5.22 -5.70 3.85
CA PRO A 150 -6.22 -6.46 3.13
C PRO A 150 -6.89 -7.45 4.10
N ALA A 151 -8.22 -7.54 4.01
CA ALA A 151 -8.99 -8.48 4.80
C ALA A 151 -8.95 -9.88 4.17
N ALA A 152 -8.41 -10.86 4.89
CA ALA A 152 -8.50 -12.27 4.56
C ALA A 152 -9.67 -12.92 5.31
N ILE A 153 -10.62 -13.48 4.55
CA ILE A 153 -11.87 -14.01 5.10
C ILE A 153 -11.76 -15.52 5.30
N SER A 154 -12.14 -16.00 6.48
CA SER A 154 -12.32 -17.42 6.79
C SER A 154 -13.71 -17.68 7.35
N ASP A 155 -14.08 -18.94 7.51
CA ASP A 155 -15.38 -19.33 8.08
C ASP A 155 -15.57 -18.86 9.53
N SER A 156 -14.49 -18.64 10.29
CA SER A 156 -14.55 -18.34 11.73
C SER A 156 -14.09 -16.93 12.11
N ALA A 157 -13.32 -16.27 11.25
CA ALA A 157 -12.75 -14.95 11.53
C ALA A 157 -12.36 -14.19 10.26
N ILE A 158 -12.20 -12.88 10.41
CA ILE A 158 -11.59 -11.99 9.43
C ILE A 158 -10.20 -11.65 9.93
N TYR A 159 -9.18 -11.86 9.10
CA TYR A 159 -7.79 -11.55 9.42
C TYR A 159 -7.33 -10.31 8.68
N PHE A 160 -6.55 -9.47 9.34
CA PHE A 160 -5.96 -8.24 8.80
C PHE A 160 -4.45 -8.33 8.94
N VAL A 161 -3.79 -8.46 7.78
CA VAL A 161 -2.34 -8.59 7.70
C VAL A 161 -1.74 -7.19 7.52
N PRO A 162 -0.91 -6.71 8.45
CA PRO A 162 -0.29 -5.39 8.34
C PRO A 162 0.65 -5.32 7.14
N TYR A 163 0.75 -4.13 6.55
CA TYR A 163 1.88 -3.79 5.69
C TYR A 163 3.08 -3.49 6.59
N LEU A 164 4.08 -4.36 6.51
CA LEU A 164 5.32 -4.22 7.26
C LEU A 164 6.33 -3.47 6.41
N LEU A 165 6.91 -2.41 6.97
CA LEU A 165 8.08 -1.76 6.40
C LEU A 165 9.36 -2.46 6.85
N PRO A 166 10.47 -2.28 6.12
CA PRO A 166 11.77 -2.76 6.57
C PRO A 166 12.06 -2.41 8.04
N GLY A 167 12.31 -3.43 8.85
CA GLY A 167 12.57 -3.30 10.30
C GLY A 167 11.33 -3.34 11.19
N ASP A 168 10.11 -3.37 10.63
CA ASP A 168 8.87 -3.40 11.41
C ASP A 168 8.59 -4.77 12.04
N GLU A 169 7.99 -4.71 13.24
CA GLU A 169 7.21 -5.79 13.84
C GLU A 169 5.83 -5.23 14.21
N LYS A 170 4.76 -5.83 13.68
CA LYS A 170 3.38 -5.36 13.89
C LYS A 170 2.41 -6.51 14.16
N PRO A 171 1.32 -6.25 14.92
CA PRO A 171 0.31 -7.27 15.17
C PRO A 171 -0.50 -7.55 13.89
N ALA A 172 -0.58 -8.82 13.51
CA ALA A 172 -1.67 -9.31 12.67
C ALA A 172 -2.95 -9.35 13.52
N LEU A 173 -4.00 -8.69 13.06
CA LEU A 173 -5.27 -8.62 13.77
C LEU A 173 -6.22 -9.69 13.22
N GLN A 174 -7.13 -10.11 14.08
CA GLN A 174 -8.26 -10.95 13.71
C GLN A 174 -9.52 -10.43 14.38
N TRP A 175 -10.65 -10.57 13.69
CA TRP A 175 -11.95 -10.25 14.23
C TRP A 175 -12.91 -11.43 14.08
N SER A 176 -13.70 -11.70 15.10
CA SER A 176 -14.85 -12.62 15.02
C SER A 176 -16.03 -12.05 15.80
N PRO A 177 -17.27 -12.49 15.51
CA PRO A 177 -18.44 -12.06 16.26
C PRO A 177 -18.37 -12.36 17.76
N THR A 178 -17.67 -13.45 18.14
CA THR A 178 -17.57 -13.90 19.53
C THR A 178 -16.41 -13.27 20.31
N SER A 179 -15.31 -12.95 19.64
CA SER A 179 -14.10 -12.44 20.28
C SER A 179 -13.88 -10.94 20.11
N GLY A 180 -14.58 -10.30 19.16
CA GLY A 180 -14.24 -8.97 18.70
C GLY A 180 -12.85 -8.92 18.03
N LEU A 181 -12.31 -7.71 17.91
CA LEU A 181 -10.98 -7.46 17.33
C LEU A 181 -9.90 -7.82 18.35
N THR A 182 -8.98 -8.71 17.95
CA THR A 182 -7.91 -9.25 18.80
C THR A 182 -6.64 -9.45 17.98
N THR A 183 -5.49 -9.57 18.65
CA THR A 183 -4.23 -9.92 17.98
C THR A 183 -4.17 -11.43 17.73
N SER A 184 -3.91 -11.82 16.47
CA SER A 184 -3.67 -13.22 16.08
C SER A 184 -2.20 -13.63 16.27
N GLY A 185 -1.28 -12.67 16.15
CA GLY A 185 0.15 -12.82 16.40
C GLY A 185 0.91 -11.58 15.95
N ASN A 186 2.22 -11.54 16.17
CA ASN A 186 3.08 -10.51 15.59
C ASN A 186 3.73 -11.03 14.31
N LEU A 187 3.79 -10.17 13.31
CA LEU A 187 4.53 -10.40 12.07
C LEU A 187 5.70 -9.44 12.02
N ILE A 188 6.82 -9.91 11.48
CA ILE A 188 8.07 -9.14 11.33
C ILE A 188 8.37 -9.08 9.84
N TYR A 189 8.87 -7.92 9.37
CA TYR A 189 9.33 -7.79 8.00
C TYR A 189 10.42 -8.81 7.69
N MET A 190 10.31 -9.47 6.53
CA MET A 190 11.31 -10.42 6.06
C MET A 190 11.64 -10.10 4.59
N PRO A 191 12.91 -9.86 4.23
CA PRO A 191 13.31 -9.72 2.84
C PRO A 191 13.18 -11.06 2.10
N GLU A 192 13.23 -11.02 0.76
CA GLU A 192 13.22 -12.21 -0.09
C GLU A 192 14.46 -13.06 0.18
N PRO A 193 14.31 -14.28 0.73
CA PRO A 193 15.43 -15.08 1.19
C PRO A 193 16.29 -15.58 0.02
N GLY A 194 17.61 -15.54 0.19
CA GLY A 194 18.61 -16.04 -0.76
C GLY A 194 18.99 -15.05 -1.87
N THR A 195 18.44 -13.83 -1.85
CA THR A 195 18.84 -12.76 -2.78
C THR A 195 20.12 -12.07 -2.30
N ASP A 196 20.98 -11.70 -3.24
CA ASP A 196 22.29 -11.09 -2.95
C ASP A 196 22.54 -9.87 -3.85
N TRP A 197 23.66 -9.17 -3.68
CA TRP A 197 24.02 -7.94 -4.41
C TRP A 197 23.98 -8.07 -5.93
N LYS A 198 24.26 -9.28 -6.45
CA LYS A 198 24.18 -9.59 -7.90
C LYS A 198 22.75 -9.63 -8.44
N ASP A 199 21.75 -9.77 -7.57
CA ASP A 199 20.33 -9.89 -7.93
C ASP A 199 19.63 -8.52 -7.94
N ILE A 200 20.36 -7.46 -7.60
CA ILE A 200 19.87 -6.08 -7.63
C ILE A 200 19.63 -5.63 -9.08
N ASP A 201 18.40 -5.20 -9.36
CA ASP A 201 17.98 -4.67 -10.65
C ASP A 201 17.09 -3.45 -10.44
N PRO A 202 17.67 -2.22 -10.42
CA PRO A 202 16.91 -1.01 -10.15
C PRO A 202 15.87 -0.68 -11.22
N SER A 203 15.93 -1.31 -12.40
CA SER A 203 14.90 -1.12 -13.43
C SER A 203 13.56 -1.79 -13.10
N LYS A 204 13.54 -2.67 -12.09
CA LYS A 204 12.33 -3.32 -11.58
C LYS A 204 11.72 -2.62 -10.36
N TYR A 205 12.37 -1.58 -9.86
CA TYR A 205 11.91 -0.89 -8.66
C TYR A 205 10.94 0.20 -9.05
N ASP A 206 9.76 0.19 -8.42
CA ASP A 206 8.82 1.29 -8.51
C ASP A 206 9.31 2.44 -7.61
N ASN A 207 9.87 2.09 -6.45
CA ASN A 207 10.45 3.02 -5.48
C ASN A 207 11.76 2.48 -4.88
N ILE A 208 12.64 3.35 -4.38
CA ILE A 208 13.93 2.93 -3.79
C ILE A 208 13.77 1.99 -2.58
N ILE A 209 12.64 2.10 -1.85
CA ILE A 209 12.32 1.22 -0.72
C ILE A 209 12.22 -0.26 -1.16
N ASP A 210 11.94 -0.54 -2.44
CA ASP A 210 11.91 -1.90 -2.98
C ASP A 210 13.28 -2.60 -2.90
N ALA A 211 14.36 -1.84 -2.78
CA ALA A 211 15.70 -2.39 -2.58
C ALA A 211 15.80 -3.21 -1.28
N PHE A 212 14.97 -2.94 -0.27
CA PHE A 212 14.94 -3.72 0.97
C PHE A 212 14.35 -5.12 0.80
N HIS A 213 13.65 -5.42 -0.30
CA HIS A 213 13.25 -6.80 -0.60
C HIS A 213 14.47 -7.71 -0.82
N ASN A 214 15.63 -7.15 -1.21
CA ASN A 214 16.86 -7.92 -1.34
C ASN A 214 17.49 -8.17 0.04
N GLU A 215 17.73 -9.45 0.38
CA GLU A 215 18.23 -9.87 1.68
C GLU A 215 19.61 -9.30 2.02
N ALA A 216 20.53 -9.19 1.05
CA ALA A 216 21.84 -8.62 1.29
C ALA A 216 21.79 -7.11 1.54
N VAL A 217 20.93 -6.39 0.82
CA VAL A 217 20.66 -4.97 1.07
C VAL A 217 20.02 -4.79 2.44
N TYR A 218 18.96 -5.56 2.75
CA TYR A 218 18.29 -5.51 4.05
C TYR A 218 19.27 -5.70 5.21
N LYS A 219 20.13 -6.73 5.15
CA LYS A 219 21.09 -7.01 6.23
C LYS A 219 22.14 -5.92 6.40
N GLU A 220 22.67 -5.35 5.31
CA GLU A 220 23.61 -4.23 5.43
C GLU A 220 22.90 -2.97 5.95
N ALA A 221 21.63 -2.75 5.58
CA ALA A 221 20.84 -1.65 6.09
C ALA A 221 20.53 -1.82 7.59
N GLU A 222 20.16 -3.03 8.03
CA GLU A 222 19.89 -3.35 9.44
C GLU A 222 21.13 -3.10 10.29
N LYS A 223 22.30 -3.48 9.78
CA LYS A 223 23.59 -3.22 10.45
C LYS A 223 23.94 -1.73 10.52
N LEU A 224 23.56 -0.93 9.53
CA LEU A 224 23.86 0.50 9.48
C LEU A 224 22.87 1.34 10.31
N LEU A 225 21.59 1.04 10.19
CA LEU A 225 20.47 1.82 10.75
C LEU A 225 20.03 1.27 12.11
N GLY A 226 20.09 -0.04 12.33
CA GLY A 226 19.59 -0.68 13.55
C GLY A 226 18.15 -0.27 13.86
N LYS A 227 17.95 0.31 15.05
CA LYS A 227 16.64 0.81 15.50
C LYS A 227 16.05 1.94 14.65
N ASP A 228 16.87 2.62 13.84
CA ASP A 228 16.43 3.73 12.99
C ASP A 228 15.90 3.23 11.63
N MET A 229 15.91 1.92 11.38
CA MET A 229 15.48 1.32 10.12
C MET A 229 13.99 1.54 9.80
N PRO A 230 13.02 1.32 10.72
CA PRO A 230 11.60 1.59 10.45
C PRO A 230 11.35 3.05 10.06
N ASP A 231 12.01 3.94 10.79
CA ASP A 231 11.98 5.38 10.66
C ASP A 231 12.53 5.86 9.30
N MET A 232 13.65 5.26 8.87
CA MET A 232 14.24 5.46 7.55
C MET A 232 13.32 4.91 6.45
N ALA A 233 12.80 3.69 6.60
CA ALA A 233 11.92 3.09 5.63
C ALA A 233 10.64 3.94 5.42
N THR A 234 10.05 4.42 6.50
CA THR A 234 8.88 5.33 6.47
C THR A 234 9.21 6.61 5.70
N SER A 235 10.40 7.18 5.88
CA SER A 235 10.85 8.37 5.15
C SER A 235 11.07 8.16 3.65
N LEU A 236 11.01 6.93 3.15
CA LEU A 236 11.20 6.56 1.75
C LEU A 236 9.90 6.11 1.07
N LEU A 237 8.76 6.14 1.78
CA LEU A 237 7.48 5.59 1.31
C LEU A 237 6.90 6.33 0.11
N VAL A 238 6.83 7.66 0.22
CA VAL A 238 6.32 8.50 -0.87
C VAL A 238 7.51 8.97 -1.69
N GLY A 239 7.78 8.26 -2.78
CA GLY A 239 8.91 8.54 -3.66
C GLY A 239 8.59 8.31 -5.12
N GLY A 240 9.63 8.36 -5.95
CA GLY A 240 9.56 7.93 -7.33
C GLY A 240 10.66 6.91 -7.65
N GLY A 241 10.75 6.56 -8.93
CA GLY A 241 11.77 5.64 -9.43
C GLY A 241 13.21 6.13 -9.19
N THR A 242 14.17 5.23 -9.38
CA THR A 242 15.57 5.49 -9.05
C THR A 242 16.31 6.29 -10.12
N GLU A 243 17.23 7.16 -9.68
CA GLU A 243 18.26 7.79 -10.51
C GLU A 243 19.60 7.06 -10.37
N LYS A 244 20.58 7.40 -11.23
CA LYS A 244 21.90 6.77 -11.24
C LYS A 244 23.02 7.81 -11.31
N THR A 245 24.04 7.64 -10.47
CA THR A 245 25.26 8.46 -10.48
C THR A 245 26.24 8.02 -11.56
N ALA A 246 27.28 8.82 -11.80
CA ALA A 246 28.35 8.49 -12.74
C ALA A 246 29.15 7.23 -12.35
N SER A 247 29.30 6.93 -11.05
CA SER A 247 29.98 5.72 -10.59
C SER A 247 29.09 4.46 -10.65
N GLY A 248 27.80 4.62 -10.98
CA GLY A 248 26.85 3.53 -11.12
C GLY A 248 26.07 3.20 -9.86
N VAL A 249 26.21 3.98 -8.79
CA VAL A 249 25.33 3.97 -7.63
C VAL A 249 23.95 4.42 -8.07
N PHE A 250 22.90 3.73 -7.65
CA PHE A 250 21.53 4.20 -7.84
C PHE A 250 20.97 4.75 -6.54
N TYR A 251 20.08 5.73 -6.65
CA TYR A 251 19.55 6.45 -5.50
C TYR A 251 18.13 6.96 -5.76
N ALA A 252 17.41 7.27 -4.70
CA ALA A 252 16.24 8.15 -4.74
C ALA A 252 16.05 8.82 -3.39
N SER A 253 15.15 9.79 -3.35
CA SER A 253 14.56 10.32 -2.12
C SER A 253 13.08 9.96 -2.03
N GLY A 254 12.55 10.04 -0.81
CA GLY A 254 11.12 9.97 -0.54
C GLY A 254 10.75 10.85 0.65
N CYS A 255 9.48 10.78 1.03
CA CYS A 255 8.96 11.40 2.24
C CYS A 255 8.05 10.46 3.03
N VAL A 256 7.82 10.83 4.29
CA VAL A 256 6.77 10.27 5.13
C VAL A 256 5.40 10.67 4.54
N PRO A 257 4.43 9.75 4.44
CA PRO A 257 3.07 10.09 4.02
C PRO A 257 2.51 11.28 4.82
N HIS A 258 1.91 12.23 4.12
CA HIS A 258 1.35 13.48 4.69
C HIS A 258 2.38 14.47 5.30
N ASP A 259 3.68 14.19 5.28
CA ASP A 259 4.74 15.03 5.88
C ASP A 259 5.95 15.23 4.94
N CYS A 260 5.67 15.49 3.66
CA CYS A 260 6.72 15.79 2.68
C CYS A 260 7.32 17.19 2.95
N GLY A 261 8.65 17.24 3.07
CA GLY A 261 9.43 18.41 3.46
C GLY A 261 9.90 18.39 4.91
N GLY A 262 9.31 17.56 5.77
CA GLY A 262 9.67 17.44 7.19
C GLY A 262 10.72 16.36 7.42
N ASN A 263 10.34 15.10 7.20
CA ASN A 263 11.15 13.93 7.50
C ASN A 263 11.58 13.17 6.24
N ASP A 264 11.97 13.88 5.18
CA ASP A 264 12.34 13.28 3.90
C ASP A 264 13.56 12.35 4.02
N GLY A 265 13.49 11.19 3.36
CA GLY A 265 14.53 10.19 3.31
C GLY A 265 15.32 10.24 2.00
N PHE A 266 16.56 9.79 2.06
CA PHE A 266 17.42 9.53 0.91
C PHE A 266 18.10 8.19 1.10
N MET A 267 18.11 7.37 0.05
CA MET A 267 18.83 6.11 0.01
C MET A 267 19.62 6.01 -1.29
N ALA A 268 20.88 5.59 -1.18
CA ALA A 268 21.71 5.23 -2.30
C ALA A 268 22.37 3.86 -2.09
N VAL A 269 22.44 3.08 -3.16
CA VAL A 269 22.93 1.70 -3.17
C VAL A 269 24.07 1.58 -4.18
N ASP A 270 25.22 1.08 -3.73
CA ASP A 270 26.39 0.75 -4.56
C ASP A 270 26.50 -0.77 -4.67
N PRO A 271 25.92 -1.40 -5.72
CA PRO A 271 26.02 -2.84 -5.92
C PRO A 271 27.44 -3.33 -6.22
N ALA A 272 28.35 -2.46 -6.65
CA ALA A 272 29.71 -2.88 -6.97
C ALA A 272 30.58 -2.96 -5.71
N LYS A 273 30.34 -2.07 -4.74
CA LYS A 273 31.08 -2.05 -3.46
C LYS A 273 30.32 -2.69 -2.29
N HIS A 274 29.09 -3.12 -2.51
CA HIS A 274 28.20 -3.66 -1.48
C HIS A 274 28.03 -2.64 -0.34
N LYS A 275 27.67 -1.41 -0.71
CA LYS A 275 27.52 -0.28 0.23
C LYS A 275 26.17 0.39 0.10
N LEU A 276 25.69 0.88 1.23
CA LEU A 276 24.49 1.70 1.34
C LEU A 276 24.83 3.03 1.97
N TYR A 277 24.07 4.04 1.58
CA TYR A 277 24.16 5.40 2.09
C TYR A 277 22.74 5.90 2.34
N PHE A 278 22.47 6.33 3.56
CA PHE A 278 21.17 6.83 3.98
C PHE A 278 21.31 8.22 4.55
N ALA A 279 20.35 9.08 4.27
CA ALA A 279 20.17 10.33 4.98
C ALA A 279 18.70 10.58 5.25
N ARG A 280 18.37 11.20 6.38
CA ARG A 280 17.00 11.61 6.70
C ARG A 280 17.01 13.02 7.26
N ARG A 281 16.10 13.85 6.78
CA ARG A 281 15.82 15.15 7.40
C ARG A 281 15.23 14.97 8.78
N GLY A 282 15.41 15.99 9.60
CA GLY A 282 14.80 16.10 10.91
C GLY A 282 14.90 17.55 11.37
N ASP A 283 14.79 17.80 12.67
CA ASP A 283 14.76 19.17 13.21
C ASP A 283 16.09 19.96 13.05
N LYS A 284 17.17 19.30 12.63
CA LYS A 284 18.50 19.91 12.48
C LYS A 284 18.69 20.44 11.05
N PRO A 285 19.54 21.47 10.87
CA PRO A 285 19.92 21.94 9.54
C PRO A 285 20.57 20.84 8.70
N GLU A 286 21.41 20.00 9.30
CA GLU A 286 22.01 18.86 8.61
C GLU A 286 21.19 17.58 8.80
N PRO A 287 20.98 16.77 7.73
CA PRO A 287 20.31 15.49 7.85
C PRO A 287 21.15 14.51 8.67
N ASP A 288 20.48 13.65 9.43
CA ASP A 288 21.13 12.49 10.03
C ASP A 288 21.54 11.53 8.90
N ALA A 289 22.74 10.96 8.96
CA ALA A 289 23.31 10.19 7.84
C ALA A 289 24.08 8.94 8.28
N TRP A 290 23.90 7.86 7.52
CA TRP A 290 24.49 6.55 7.76
C TRP A 290 25.13 5.99 6.48
N PRO A 291 26.45 5.69 6.48
CA PRO A 291 27.45 6.12 7.45
C PRO A 291 27.58 7.67 7.46
N PRO A 292 28.43 8.28 8.32
CA PRO A 292 28.65 9.72 8.27
C PRO A 292 29.03 10.23 6.87
N THR A 293 28.40 11.31 6.42
CA THR A 293 28.55 11.86 5.04
C THR A 293 29.99 12.10 4.64
N ALA A 294 30.89 12.44 5.58
CA ALA A 294 32.32 12.61 5.33
C ALA A 294 32.95 11.42 4.58
N THR A 295 32.44 10.21 4.82
CA THR A 295 32.92 8.95 4.21
C THR A 295 32.34 8.64 2.84
N TRP A 296 31.37 9.41 2.36
CA TRP A 296 30.64 9.12 1.12
C TRP A 296 31.46 9.52 -0.11
N PRO A 297 31.32 8.78 -1.23
CA PRO A 297 31.81 9.20 -2.53
C PRO A 297 31.24 10.57 -2.92
N ALA A 298 32.01 11.34 -3.70
CA ALA A 298 31.64 12.70 -4.06
C ALA A 298 30.33 12.77 -4.88
N ASP A 299 30.13 11.84 -5.80
CA ASP A 299 28.93 11.77 -6.64
C ASP A 299 27.67 11.34 -5.85
N VAL A 300 27.82 10.59 -4.76
CA VAL A 300 26.71 10.28 -3.84
C VAL A 300 26.34 11.49 -2.98
N LYS A 301 27.33 12.31 -2.57
CA LYS A 301 27.06 13.58 -1.88
C LYS A 301 26.32 14.55 -2.80
N GLU A 302 26.76 14.67 -4.05
CA GLU A 302 26.08 15.48 -5.06
C GLU A 302 24.64 14.99 -5.29
N ALA A 303 24.42 13.67 -5.34
CA ALA A 303 23.09 13.10 -5.43
C ALA A 303 22.20 13.43 -4.23
N LEU A 304 22.75 13.38 -3.00
CA LEU A 304 22.05 13.79 -1.78
C LEU A 304 21.64 15.28 -1.85
N ASP A 305 22.59 16.15 -2.16
CA ASP A 305 22.37 17.61 -2.24
C ASP A 305 21.32 17.94 -3.31
N LYS A 306 21.31 17.21 -4.43
CA LYS A 306 20.29 17.33 -5.48
C LYS A 306 18.92 16.83 -5.02
N ALA A 307 18.86 15.70 -4.32
CA ALA A 307 17.62 15.01 -3.98
C ALA A 307 16.88 15.66 -2.80
N LEU A 308 17.62 16.12 -1.79
CA LEU A 308 17.04 16.80 -0.62
C LEU A 308 17.20 18.32 -0.70
N GLY A 309 17.94 18.89 -1.64
CA GLY A 309 18.16 20.35 -1.70
C GLY A 309 18.94 20.89 -0.50
N SER A 310 19.06 22.22 -0.42
CA SER A 310 19.57 22.87 0.81
C SER A 310 18.47 22.91 1.89
N PRO A 311 18.83 22.78 3.19
CA PRO A 311 17.87 23.02 4.26
C PRO A 311 17.27 24.43 4.13
N ASN A 312 15.95 24.54 4.26
CA ASN A 312 15.23 25.83 4.22
C ASN A 312 15.57 26.71 5.42
#